data_AF-A0A967S9S2-F1
#
_entry.id   AF-A0A967S9S2-F1
#
_cell.length_a   1.000
_cell.length_b   1.000
_cell.length_c   1.000
_cell.angle_alpha   90.00
_cell.angle_beta   90.00
_cell.angle_gamma   90.00
#
_symmetry.space_group_name_H-M   'P 1'
#
loop_
_entity.id
_entity.type
_entity.pdbx_description
1 polymer ?
#
loop_
_entity_poly.entity_id
_entity_poly.type
_entity_poly.pdbx_seq_one_letter_code
_entity_poly.pdbx_strand_id
1 'polypeptide(L)'
;HRPAGEDGYFMLTLSPGTVDGGATPRDITAVVDVSGSMSGQKLEQTREALHQLLGSLGPDDRFRLVAFSNRVRISGEGWARARGEELRDARRWIDGLQADGGTNIAGALEEALRLESPDDRLPIVVFLTDGLPTVGEREPERIAEAAERSRDRARVFAFGVGYDVNTYLLDRLSAAGRGSTEYVEPGEDVEVALGALSSKITHPVLTDLEVADAPVRLSEVYPGALPDLFAGEELVVFGRYAGDDDGALRIRGRRAGRTETFGITATFPDRAEANDFIPSLWASRKLGELTRQVRLNGPDPELVEAIRSTALRYGLLSEYTSYLVQEPELFARDAMALQEMRVTGAVPAPVPEASGEAAVKASKRARARREVASAADLEEAEAALEAVASTGADTRVVAGRTFRLRDGVWTEARPANGEELPVVAIELYGAAYFALLRALPELRSVLSELEPVEVRGQRVTLRFGDGAERLTPAQVDRLVERFRHR
;
A
#
# COMPACT_ATOMS: atom_id res chain seq x y z
N HIS A 1 26.37 7.34 2.29
CA HIS A 1 26.23 8.72 2.82
C HIS A 1 26.51 8.70 4.31
N ARG A 2 27.22 9.66 4.88
CA ARG A 2 27.38 9.78 6.34
C ARG A 2 27.47 11.25 6.73
N PRO A 3 26.43 11.79 7.40
CA PRO A 3 26.49 13.14 7.92
C PRO A 3 27.41 13.19 9.15
N ALA A 4 27.92 14.38 9.46
CA ALA A 4 28.84 14.56 10.58
C ALA A 4 28.15 14.23 11.92
N GLY A 5 28.82 13.43 12.76
CA GLY A 5 28.35 13.13 14.11
C GLY A 5 27.28 12.04 14.20
N GLU A 6 27.00 11.31 13.11
CA GLU A 6 26.01 10.24 13.10
C GLU A 6 26.49 8.95 12.42
N ASP A 7 25.73 7.88 12.60
CA ASP A 7 25.84 6.66 11.81
C ASP A 7 25.53 6.94 10.33
N GLY A 8 26.24 6.27 9.43
CA GLY A 8 26.06 6.42 8.01
C GLY A 8 24.84 5.65 7.46
N TYR A 9 24.54 5.88 6.19
CA TYR A 9 23.49 5.25 5.40
C TYR A 9 24.11 4.60 4.17
N PHE A 10 23.63 3.41 3.82
CA PHE A 10 24.02 2.69 2.62
C PHE A 10 22.80 2.34 1.76
N MET A 11 23.06 2.22 0.46
CA MET A 11 22.18 1.62 -0.52
C MET A 11 22.99 0.51 -1.20
N LEU A 12 22.47 -0.71 -1.16
CA LEU A 12 23.04 -1.88 -1.79
C LEU A 12 22.07 -2.34 -2.88
N THR A 13 22.53 -2.30 -4.12
CA THR A 13 21.81 -2.87 -5.26
C THR A 13 22.36 -4.27 -5.55
N LEU A 14 21.48 -5.26 -5.59
CA LEU A 14 21.78 -6.60 -6.07
C LEU A 14 21.02 -6.86 -7.37
N SER A 15 21.74 -7.09 -8.45
CA SER A 15 21.17 -7.48 -9.73
C SER A 15 21.77 -8.82 -10.15
N PRO A 16 20.95 -9.79 -10.60
CA PRO A 16 21.48 -11.05 -11.10
C PRO A 16 22.16 -10.79 -12.45
N GLY A 17 23.41 -11.25 -12.59
CA GLY A 17 24.08 -11.32 -13.89
C GLY A 17 23.46 -12.40 -14.79
N THR A 18 24.10 -12.67 -15.94
CA THR A 18 23.77 -13.86 -16.74
C THR A 18 24.01 -15.13 -15.91
N VAL A 19 22.94 -15.86 -15.65
CA VAL A 19 22.99 -17.05 -14.80
C VAL A 19 23.41 -18.25 -15.64
N ASP A 20 24.66 -18.68 -15.48
CA ASP A 20 25.12 -19.97 -16.00
C ASP A 20 24.65 -21.09 -15.06
N GLY A 21 23.50 -21.70 -15.38
CA GLY A 21 22.86 -22.74 -14.59
C GLY A 21 21.33 -22.60 -14.61
N GLY A 22 20.62 -23.73 -14.72
CA GLY A 22 19.15 -23.72 -14.79
C GLY A 22 18.51 -23.08 -13.54
N ALA A 23 17.37 -22.42 -13.73
CA ALA A 23 16.57 -21.88 -12.64
C ALA A 23 16.15 -22.99 -11.66
N THR A 24 16.00 -22.64 -10.38
CA THR A 24 15.50 -23.58 -9.37
C THR A 24 14.05 -23.96 -9.74
N PRO A 25 13.74 -25.26 -9.99
CA PRO A 25 12.38 -25.67 -10.32
C PRO A 25 11.40 -25.33 -9.20
N ARG A 26 10.16 -25.04 -9.57
CA ARG A 26 9.13 -24.54 -8.65
C ARG A 26 8.07 -25.59 -8.39
N ASP A 27 7.49 -25.51 -7.21
CA ASP A 27 6.28 -26.24 -6.84
C ASP A 27 5.19 -25.22 -6.49
N ILE A 28 4.25 -25.00 -7.40
CA ILE A 28 3.26 -23.93 -7.26
C ILE A 28 1.91 -24.50 -6.83
N THR A 29 1.43 -24.11 -5.65
CA THR A 29 0.06 -24.35 -5.23
C THR A 29 -0.76 -23.09 -5.46
N ALA A 30 -1.68 -23.12 -6.43
CA ALA A 30 -2.65 -22.05 -6.64
C ALA A 30 -3.92 -22.33 -5.82
N VAL A 31 -4.23 -21.44 -4.89
CA VAL A 31 -5.34 -21.52 -3.93
C VAL A 31 -6.32 -20.41 -4.24
N VAL A 32 -7.55 -20.78 -4.59
CA VAL A 32 -8.48 -19.88 -5.24
C VAL A 32 -9.83 -19.93 -4.56
N ASP A 33 -10.30 -18.77 -4.14
CA ASP A 33 -11.65 -18.59 -3.61
C ASP A 33 -12.67 -18.76 -4.74
N VAL A 34 -13.65 -19.61 -4.49
CA VAL A 34 -14.82 -19.81 -5.37
C VAL A 34 -16.12 -19.65 -4.56
N SER A 35 -16.11 -18.80 -3.54
CA SER A 35 -17.30 -18.40 -2.80
C SER A 35 -18.29 -17.63 -3.69
N GLY A 36 -19.53 -17.47 -3.20
CA GLY A 36 -20.59 -16.81 -3.97
C GLY A 36 -20.26 -15.37 -4.40
N SER A 37 -19.43 -14.65 -3.63
CA SER A 37 -18.97 -13.29 -3.96
C SER A 37 -18.13 -13.25 -5.23
N MET A 38 -17.43 -14.35 -5.56
CA MET A 38 -16.60 -14.47 -6.77
C MET A 38 -17.42 -14.60 -8.05
N SER A 39 -18.75 -14.73 -7.97
CA SER A 39 -19.60 -14.91 -9.16
C SER A 39 -19.45 -13.82 -10.23
N GLY A 40 -19.73 -14.19 -11.48
CA GLY A 40 -19.64 -13.28 -12.62
C GLY A 40 -18.18 -13.00 -13.04
N GLN A 41 -17.85 -11.72 -13.20
CA GLN A 41 -16.58 -11.27 -13.79
C GLN A 41 -15.36 -11.67 -12.97
N LYS A 42 -15.44 -11.66 -11.62
CA LYS A 42 -14.30 -11.99 -10.75
C LYS A 42 -13.81 -13.42 -10.93
N LEU A 43 -14.72 -14.39 -10.98
CA LEU A 43 -14.37 -15.78 -11.25
C LEU A 43 -13.85 -15.96 -12.68
N GLU A 44 -14.39 -15.23 -13.66
CA GLU A 44 -13.90 -15.31 -15.03
C GLU A 44 -12.46 -14.81 -15.15
N GLN A 45 -12.16 -13.61 -14.63
CA GLN A 45 -10.80 -13.08 -14.55
C GLN A 45 -9.87 -14.01 -13.78
N THR A 46 -10.37 -14.65 -12.73
CA THR A 46 -9.59 -15.63 -11.96
C THR A 46 -9.25 -16.87 -12.78
N ARG A 47 -10.16 -17.39 -13.61
CA ARG A 47 -9.87 -18.52 -14.52
C ARG A 47 -8.81 -18.16 -15.54
N GLU A 48 -8.93 -17.00 -16.18
CA GLU A 48 -7.95 -16.51 -17.15
C GLU A 48 -6.58 -16.33 -16.51
N ALA A 49 -6.53 -15.72 -15.33
CA ALA A 49 -5.31 -15.56 -14.55
C ALA A 49 -4.66 -16.92 -14.22
N LEU A 50 -5.44 -17.95 -13.84
CA LEU A 50 -4.92 -19.30 -13.60
C LEU A 50 -4.38 -19.96 -14.87
N HIS A 51 -5.05 -19.77 -16.00
CA HIS A 51 -4.56 -20.26 -17.30
C HIS A 51 -3.21 -19.63 -17.65
N GLN A 52 -3.03 -18.33 -17.39
CA GLN A 52 -1.77 -17.63 -17.57
C GLN A 52 -0.68 -18.13 -16.61
N LEU A 53 -1.00 -18.29 -15.33
CA LEU A 53 -0.08 -18.84 -14.34
C LEU A 53 0.43 -20.22 -14.80
N LEU A 54 -0.47 -21.12 -15.21
CA LEU A 54 -0.09 -22.44 -15.74
C LEU A 54 0.70 -22.34 -17.06
N GLY A 55 0.43 -21.34 -17.89
CA GLY A 55 1.16 -21.07 -19.12
C GLY A 55 2.59 -20.55 -18.91
N SER A 56 2.85 -19.92 -17.75
CA SER A 56 4.18 -19.41 -17.36
C SER A 56 5.11 -20.47 -16.76
N LEU A 57 4.60 -21.68 -16.51
CA LEU A 57 5.37 -22.75 -15.89
C LEU A 57 6.35 -23.37 -16.89
N GLY A 58 7.57 -23.60 -16.42
CA GLY A 58 8.60 -24.33 -17.13
C GLY A 58 8.34 -25.85 -17.11
N PRO A 59 9.01 -26.62 -17.99
CA PRO A 59 8.78 -28.06 -18.14
C PRO A 59 9.17 -28.90 -16.90
N ASP A 60 10.03 -28.36 -16.03
CA ASP A 60 10.47 -28.99 -14.79
C ASP A 60 9.65 -28.54 -13.58
N ASP A 61 8.74 -27.57 -13.74
CA ASP A 61 7.86 -27.11 -12.68
C ASP A 61 6.73 -28.10 -12.40
N ARG A 62 6.25 -28.05 -11.16
CA ARG A 62 5.07 -28.78 -10.72
C ARG A 62 4.05 -27.81 -10.19
N PHE A 63 2.79 -28.20 -10.27
CA PHE A 63 1.70 -27.40 -9.76
C PHE A 63 0.65 -28.24 -9.04
N ARG A 64 -0.18 -27.54 -8.28
CA ARG A 64 -1.38 -28.07 -7.63
C ARG A 64 -2.44 -26.99 -7.58
N LEU A 65 -3.69 -27.35 -7.86
CA LEU A 65 -4.80 -26.41 -7.79
C LEU A 65 -5.69 -26.76 -6.60
N VAL A 66 -6.03 -25.74 -5.82
CA VAL A 66 -6.91 -25.81 -4.67
C VAL A 66 -7.98 -24.75 -4.87
N ALA A 67 -9.24 -25.15 -4.93
CA ALA A 67 -10.38 -24.23 -4.92
C ALA A 67 -11.11 -24.38 -3.59
N PHE A 68 -11.53 -23.28 -2.98
CA PHE A 68 -12.20 -23.33 -1.70
C PHE A 68 -13.45 -22.47 -1.66
N SER A 69 -14.46 -22.97 -0.96
CA SER A 69 -15.61 -22.19 -0.53
C SER A 69 -16.07 -22.67 0.84
N ASN A 70 -17.24 -23.32 0.94
CA ASN A 70 -17.63 -24.09 2.14
C ASN A 70 -16.71 -25.29 2.38
N ARG A 71 -16.22 -25.88 1.29
CA ARG A 71 -15.34 -27.05 1.27
C ARG A 71 -14.11 -26.75 0.43
N VAL A 72 -13.04 -27.50 0.67
CA VAL A 72 -11.83 -27.46 -0.14
C VAL A 72 -11.91 -28.55 -1.21
N ARG A 73 -11.61 -28.17 -2.44
CA ARG A 73 -11.53 -29.04 -3.62
C ARG A 73 -10.13 -28.97 -4.18
N ILE A 74 -9.57 -30.12 -4.56
CA ILE A 74 -8.21 -30.23 -5.09
C ILE A 74 -8.24 -30.84 -6.49
N SER A 75 -7.32 -30.44 -7.37
CA SER A 75 -7.17 -31.05 -8.70
C SER A 75 -6.57 -32.45 -8.66
N GLY A 76 -5.85 -32.80 -7.58
CA GLY A 76 -5.23 -34.11 -7.38
C GLY A 76 -4.57 -34.26 -6.00
N GLU A 77 -4.26 -35.50 -5.61
CA GLU A 77 -3.68 -35.83 -4.30
C GLU A 77 -2.22 -35.38 -4.12
N GLY A 78 -1.49 -35.24 -5.23
CA GLY A 78 -0.06 -34.88 -5.25
C GLY A 78 0.27 -33.77 -6.24
N TRP A 79 1.56 -33.62 -6.51
CA TRP A 79 2.09 -32.66 -7.48
C TRP A 79 1.82 -33.11 -8.92
N ALA A 80 1.23 -32.22 -9.73
CA ALA A 80 1.08 -32.42 -11.17
C ALA A 80 2.24 -31.75 -11.93
N ARG A 81 2.68 -32.33 -13.04
CA ARG A 81 3.71 -31.78 -13.92
C ARG A 81 3.10 -30.75 -14.87
N ALA A 82 3.81 -29.65 -15.10
CA ALA A 82 3.42 -28.59 -16.03
C ALA A 82 3.51 -28.97 -17.53
N ARG A 83 3.08 -30.19 -17.91
CA ARG A 83 3.15 -30.70 -19.28
C ARG A 83 2.13 -31.81 -19.58
N GLY A 84 1.88 -32.05 -20.86
CA GLY A 84 1.18 -33.25 -21.33
C GLY A 84 -0.31 -33.31 -20.96
N GLU A 85 -0.75 -34.46 -20.46
CA GLU A 85 -2.15 -34.71 -20.06
C GLU A 85 -2.51 -33.99 -18.77
N GLU A 86 -1.63 -34.00 -17.76
CA GLU A 86 -1.85 -33.35 -16.47
C GLU A 86 -2.16 -31.84 -16.60
N LEU A 87 -1.43 -31.14 -17.47
CA LEU A 87 -1.70 -29.72 -17.76
C LEU A 87 -3.06 -29.52 -18.47
N ARG A 88 -3.43 -30.41 -19.40
CA ARG A 88 -4.72 -30.34 -20.10
C ARG A 88 -5.88 -30.62 -19.15
N ASP A 89 -5.70 -31.52 -18.20
CA ASP A 89 -6.70 -31.89 -17.20
C ASP A 89 -6.90 -30.76 -16.20
N ALA A 90 -5.81 -30.12 -15.78
CA ALA A 90 -5.85 -28.93 -14.94
C ALA A 90 -6.62 -27.77 -15.59
N ARG A 91 -6.40 -27.50 -16.89
CA ARG A 91 -7.16 -26.48 -17.62
C ARG A 91 -8.67 -26.77 -17.62
N ARG A 92 -9.06 -28.01 -17.92
CA ARG A 92 -10.48 -28.42 -17.85
C ARG A 92 -11.06 -28.30 -16.44
N TRP A 93 -10.25 -28.57 -15.41
CA TRP A 93 -10.65 -28.40 -14.02
C TRP A 93 -10.89 -26.92 -13.67
N ILE A 94 -10.04 -26.01 -14.16
CA ILE A 94 -10.21 -24.54 -14.01
C ILE A 94 -11.49 -24.08 -14.69
N ASP A 95 -11.73 -24.51 -15.93
CA ASP A 95 -12.93 -24.15 -16.71
C ASP A 95 -14.22 -24.61 -16.00
N GLY A 96 -14.15 -25.71 -15.25
CA GLY A 96 -15.25 -26.27 -14.47
C GLY A 96 -15.45 -25.66 -13.08
N LEU A 97 -14.66 -24.65 -12.67
CA LEU A 97 -14.88 -23.96 -11.39
C LEU A 97 -16.22 -23.25 -11.39
N GLN A 98 -16.89 -23.19 -10.24
CA GLN A 98 -18.17 -22.50 -10.09
C GLN A 98 -18.19 -21.80 -8.73
N ALA A 99 -18.69 -20.56 -8.72
CA ALA A 99 -18.85 -19.77 -7.51
C ALA A 99 -20.06 -20.27 -6.72
N ASP A 100 -19.84 -20.72 -5.48
CA ASP A 100 -20.90 -21.11 -4.55
C ASP A 100 -20.39 -21.17 -3.11
N GLY A 101 -21.27 -20.89 -2.14
CA GLY A 101 -21.00 -21.06 -0.72
C GLY A 101 -20.23 -19.92 -0.05
N GLY A 102 -19.76 -20.19 1.17
CA GLY A 102 -18.94 -19.29 1.97
C GLY A 102 -17.44 -19.46 1.70
N THR A 103 -16.61 -19.13 2.68
CA THR A 103 -15.18 -18.89 2.51
C THR A 103 -14.38 -19.56 3.64
N ASN A 104 -13.83 -20.74 3.38
CA ASN A 104 -13.02 -21.52 4.32
C ASN A 104 -11.52 -21.34 4.10
N ILE A 105 -10.99 -20.16 4.46
CA ILE A 105 -9.58 -19.81 4.29
C ILE A 105 -8.67 -20.77 5.07
N ALA A 106 -9.04 -21.11 6.31
CA ALA A 106 -8.23 -21.96 7.17
C ALA A 106 -7.98 -23.35 6.55
N GLY A 107 -9.05 -24.01 6.09
CA GLY A 107 -8.93 -25.32 5.44
C GLY A 107 -8.19 -25.23 4.10
N ALA A 108 -8.36 -24.13 3.36
CA ALA A 108 -7.66 -23.92 2.10
C ALA A 108 -6.14 -23.80 2.31
N LEU A 109 -5.72 -23.05 3.34
CA LEU A 109 -4.32 -22.89 3.71
C LEU A 109 -3.72 -24.20 4.24
N GLU A 110 -4.46 -24.94 5.06
CA GLU A 110 -4.03 -26.27 5.53
C GLU A 110 -3.76 -27.21 4.34
N GLU A 111 -4.69 -27.26 3.38
CA GLU A 111 -4.52 -28.11 2.20
C GLU A 111 -3.39 -27.63 1.28
N ALA A 112 -3.21 -26.32 1.17
CA ALA A 112 -2.17 -25.72 0.32
C ALA A 112 -0.76 -26.00 0.84
N LEU A 113 -0.61 -26.06 2.16
CA LEU A 113 0.66 -26.27 2.86
C LEU A 113 0.89 -27.76 3.22
N ARG A 114 -0.05 -28.64 2.86
CA ARG A 114 0.02 -30.07 3.18
C ARG A 114 1.16 -30.81 2.49
N LEU A 115 1.52 -30.41 1.26
CA LEU A 115 2.56 -31.09 0.49
C LEU A 115 3.91 -30.47 0.78
N GLU A 116 4.88 -31.32 1.13
CA GLU A 116 6.27 -30.93 1.24
C GLU A 116 6.93 -30.86 -0.14
N SER A 117 7.86 -29.91 -0.27
CA SER A 117 8.73 -29.77 -1.43
C SER A 117 10.17 -30.15 -1.05
N PRO A 118 10.85 -30.94 -1.89
CA PRO A 118 12.28 -31.22 -1.72
C PRO A 118 13.16 -29.96 -1.73
N ASP A 119 14.38 -30.07 -1.21
CA ASP A 119 15.33 -28.95 -1.03
C ASP A 119 15.83 -28.29 -2.32
N ASP A 120 15.77 -29.01 -3.43
CA ASP A 120 16.17 -28.54 -4.74
C ASP A 120 15.05 -27.79 -5.48
N ARG A 121 13.92 -27.52 -4.81
CA ARG A 121 12.75 -26.87 -5.41
C ARG A 121 12.23 -25.71 -4.54
N LEU A 122 11.67 -24.70 -5.19
CA LEU A 122 11.07 -23.55 -4.53
C LEU A 122 9.54 -23.75 -4.39
N PRO A 123 9.02 -24.05 -3.18
CA PRO A 123 7.58 -24.07 -2.95
C PRO A 123 7.01 -22.65 -2.95
N ILE A 124 5.95 -22.46 -3.73
CA ILE A 124 5.22 -21.20 -3.88
C ILE A 124 3.73 -21.48 -3.70
N VAL A 125 3.08 -20.68 -2.86
CA VAL A 125 1.62 -20.64 -2.71
C VAL A 125 1.14 -19.31 -3.27
N VAL A 126 0.27 -19.38 -4.27
CA VAL A 126 -0.47 -18.24 -4.80
C VAL A 126 -1.87 -18.32 -4.20
N PHE A 127 -2.25 -17.37 -3.35
CA PHE A 127 -3.51 -17.37 -2.61
C PHE A 127 -4.40 -16.22 -3.08
N LEU A 128 -5.57 -16.50 -3.62
CA LEU A 128 -6.50 -15.50 -4.15
C LEU A 128 -7.85 -15.58 -3.43
N THR A 129 -8.35 -14.44 -2.95
CA THR A 129 -9.66 -14.31 -2.29
C THR A 129 -10.25 -12.92 -2.49
N ASP A 130 -11.58 -12.84 -2.48
CA ASP A 130 -12.33 -11.58 -2.48
C ASP A 130 -13.11 -11.34 -1.17
N GLY A 131 -12.89 -12.18 -0.16
CA GLY A 131 -13.78 -12.30 0.97
C GLY A 131 -13.10 -12.47 2.33
N LEU A 132 -13.89 -12.24 3.37
CA LEU A 132 -13.56 -12.56 4.76
C LEU A 132 -13.79 -14.07 5.02
N PRO A 133 -13.05 -14.69 5.96
CA PRO A 133 -13.32 -16.07 6.35
C PRO A 133 -14.71 -16.19 6.99
N THR A 134 -15.57 -17.04 6.41
CA THR A 134 -16.96 -17.24 6.87
C THR A 134 -17.26 -18.69 7.27
N VAL A 135 -16.35 -19.63 6.99
CA VAL A 135 -16.51 -21.07 7.31
C VAL A 135 -15.24 -21.59 7.97
N GLY A 136 -15.38 -22.51 8.92
CA GLY A 136 -14.24 -23.04 9.68
C GLY A 136 -13.73 -22.07 10.72
N GLU A 137 -12.41 -22.01 10.90
CA GLU A 137 -11.77 -20.97 11.72
C GLU A 137 -11.89 -19.61 11.01
N ARG A 138 -12.26 -18.58 11.77
CA ARG A 138 -12.56 -17.23 11.25
C ARG A 138 -11.68 -16.15 11.85
N GLU A 139 -11.01 -16.44 12.95
CA GLU A 139 -10.14 -15.47 13.62
C GLU A 139 -8.81 -15.33 12.84
N PRO A 140 -8.53 -14.15 12.27
CA PRO A 140 -7.35 -13.93 11.42
C PRO A 140 -6.04 -14.37 12.08
N GLU A 141 -5.87 -14.07 13.35
CA GLU A 141 -4.68 -14.42 14.13
C GLU A 141 -4.49 -15.94 14.19
N ARG A 142 -5.54 -16.70 14.53
CA ARG A 142 -5.46 -18.16 14.60
C ARG A 142 -5.22 -18.81 13.24
N ILE A 143 -5.81 -18.25 12.17
CA ILE A 143 -5.57 -18.71 10.79
C ILE A 143 -4.11 -18.48 10.42
N ALA A 144 -3.59 -17.27 10.67
CA ALA A 144 -2.22 -16.91 10.33
C ALA A 144 -1.20 -17.74 11.11
N GLU A 145 -1.38 -17.91 12.43
CA GLU A 145 -0.50 -18.76 13.24
C GLU A 145 -0.49 -20.22 12.80
N ALA A 146 -1.66 -20.77 12.44
CA ALA A 146 -1.73 -22.13 11.92
C ALA A 146 -0.94 -22.26 10.61
N ALA A 147 -1.07 -21.28 9.72
CA ALA A 147 -0.34 -21.27 8.47
C ALA A 147 1.17 -21.05 8.67
N GLU A 148 1.59 -20.21 9.63
CA GLU A 148 2.98 -19.94 10.01
C GLU A 148 3.72 -21.21 10.45
N ARG A 149 3.07 -22.10 11.22
CA ARG A 149 3.69 -23.36 11.70
C ARG A 149 4.02 -24.36 10.59
N SER A 150 3.34 -24.26 9.45
CA SER A 150 3.52 -25.17 8.31
C SER A 150 4.42 -24.58 7.22
N ARG A 151 5.02 -23.40 7.44
CA ARG A 151 5.50 -22.50 6.38
C ARG A 151 7.00 -22.36 6.22
N ASP A 152 7.84 -23.05 6.99
CA ASP A 152 9.30 -22.82 7.04
C ASP A 152 10.03 -22.83 5.67
N ARG A 153 9.33 -23.16 4.58
CA ARG A 153 9.89 -23.27 3.23
C ARG A 153 9.09 -22.56 2.14
N ALA A 154 7.78 -22.33 2.28
CA ALA A 154 6.91 -21.90 1.18
C ALA A 154 6.79 -20.37 1.05
N ARG A 155 6.98 -19.86 -0.17
CA ARG A 155 6.70 -18.45 -0.51
C ARG A 155 5.22 -18.23 -0.67
N VAL A 156 4.64 -17.25 0.01
CA VAL A 156 3.20 -17.00 -0.08
C VAL A 156 2.90 -15.64 -0.67
N PHE A 157 2.32 -15.66 -1.87
CA PHE A 157 1.84 -14.48 -2.56
C PHE A 157 0.33 -14.43 -2.45
N ALA A 158 -0.19 -13.37 -1.83
CA ALA A 158 -1.61 -13.20 -1.58
C ALA A 158 -2.21 -12.15 -2.53
N PHE A 159 -3.42 -12.41 -3.04
CA PHE A 159 -4.20 -11.49 -3.87
C PHE A 159 -5.54 -11.25 -3.20
N GLY A 160 -5.76 -10.02 -2.77
CA GLY A 160 -7.07 -9.56 -2.30
C GLY A 160 -7.81 -8.87 -3.44
N VAL A 161 -8.98 -9.39 -3.83
CA VAL A 161 -9.80 -8.81 -4.90
C VAL A 161 -10.96 -8.03 -4.30
N GLY A 162 -11.07 -6.75 -4.66
CA GLY A 162 -12.05 -5.83 -4.10
C GLY A 162 -11.72 -5.38 -2.68
N TYR A 163 -12.76 -4.89 -1.98
CA TYR A 163 -12.62 -4.29 -0.65
C TYR A 163 -13.07 -5.20 0.49
N ASP A 164 -13.72 -6.32 0.19
CA ASP A 164 -14.30 -7.24 1.18
C ASP A 164 -13.29 -8.30 1.68
N VAL A 165 -11.99 -7.96 1.66
CA VAL A 165 -10.89 -8.83 2.07
C VAL A 165 -10.35 -8.45 3.44
N ASN A 166 -9.78 -9.43 4.14
CA ASN A 166 -9.08 -9.18 5.40
C ASN A 166 -7.61 -8.84 5.10
N THR A 167 -7.31 -7.55 4.98
CA THR A 167 -5.97 -7.06 4.66
C THR A 167 -4.92 -7.45 5.70
N TYR A 168 -5.31 -7.46 6.98
CA TYR A 168 -4.46 -7.92 8.08
C TYR A 168 -4.02 -9.37 7.88
N LEU A 169 -4.97 -10.26 7.61
CA LEU A 169 -4.71 -11.68 7.39
C LEU A 169 -3.78 -11.88 6.19
N LEU A 170 -4.11 -11.29 5.05
CA LEU A 170 -3.33 -11.47 3.83
C LEU A 170 -1.90 -10.93 3.97
N ASP A 171 -1.73 -9.75 4.58
CA ASP A 171 -0.42 -9.14 4.84
C ASP A 171 0.40 -9.98 5.83
N ARG A 172 -0.25 -10.59 6.83
CA ARG A 172 0.43 -11.48 7.78
C ARG A 172 0.89 -12.78 7.11
N LEU A 173 0.03 -13.39 6.30
CA LEU A 173 0.36 -14.60 5.55
C LEU A 173 1.55 -14.36 4.62
N SER A 174 1.52 -13.29 3.82
CA SER A 174 2.62 -13.02 2.88
C SER A 174 3.92 -12.66 3.59
N ALA A 175 3.87 -11.89 4.68
CA ALA A 175 5.04 -11.57 5.49
C ALA A 175 5.70 -12.82 6.09
N ALA A 176 4.92 -13.71 6.70
CA ALA A 176 5.41 -14.97 7.23
C ALA A 176 5.99 -15.88 6.15
N GLY A 177 5.36 -15.88 4.96
CA GLY A 177 5.80 -16.65 3.81
C GLY A 177 6.94 -16.01 3.02
N ARG A 178 7.50 -14.86 3.41
CA ARG A 178 8.50 -14.11 2.60
C ARG A 178 8.03 -13.83 1.15
N GLY A 179 6.73 -13.65 0.96
CA GLY A 179 6.15 -13.22 -0.31
C GLY A 179 5.59 -11.79 -0.21
N SER A 180 4.61 -11.47 -1.05
CA SER A 180 3.96 -10.17 -1.09
C SER A 180 2.44 -10.30 -1.17
N THR A 181 1.73 -9.25 -0.75
CA THR A 181 0.28 -9.10 -0.97
C THR A 181 0.04 -8.07 -2.07
N GLU A 182 -0.83 -8.40 -3.00
CA GLU A 182 -1.36 -7.51 -4.04
C GLU A 182 -2.86 -7.30 -3.81
N TYR A 183 -3.33 -6.07 -3.94
CA TYR A 183 -4.76 -5.76 -3.81
C TYR A 183 -5.28 -5.18 -5.12
N VAL A 184 -6.27 -5.86 -5.69
CA VAL A 184 -6.92 -5.51 -6.95
C VAL A 184 -8.22 -4.78 -6.63
N GLU A 185 -8.25 -3.47 -6.82
CA GLU A 185 -9.42 -2.62 -6.58
C GLU A 185 -10.54 -2.91 -7.59
N PRO A 186 -11.82 -2.61 -7.27
CA PRO A 186 -12.90 -2.72 -8.24
C PRO A 186 -12.59 -1.91 -9.51
N GLY A 187 -12.54 -2.59 -10.66
CA GLY A 187 -12.19 -2.01 -11.96
C GLY A 187 -10.73 -2.22 -12.38
N GLU A 188 -9.84 -2.64 -11.47
CA GLU A 188 -8.52 -3.17 -11.81
C GLU A 188 -8.64 -4.63 -12.30
N ASP A 189 -7.61 -5.11 -13.00
CA ASP A 189 -7.60 -6.44 -13.60
C ASP A 189 -6.73 -7.43 -12.82
N VAL A 190 -7.36 -8.50 -12.33
CA VAL A 190 -6.68 -9.60 -11.62
C VAL A 190 -5.69 -10.32 -12.54
N GLU A 191 -5.98 -10.41 -13.83
CA GLU A 191 -5.12 -11.02 -14.83
C GLU A 191 -3.78 -10.28 -14.92
N VAL A 192 -3.82 -8.95 -14.95
CA VAL A 192 -2.63 -8.09 -15.00
C VAL A 192 -1.79 -8.27 -13.72
N ALA A 193 -2.44 -8.25 -12.55
CA ALA A 193 -1.77 -8.44 -11.26
C ALA A 193 -1.08 -9.81 -11.17
N LEU A 194 -1.76 -10.89 -11.56
CA LEU A 194 -1.20 -12.23 -11.51
C LEU A 194 -0.16 -12.49 -12.61
N GLY A 195 -0.30 -11.86 -13.78
CA GLY A 195 0.69 -11.88 -14.85
C GLY A 195 2.00 -11.20 -14.45
N ALA A 196 1.91 -10.07 -13.73
CA ALA A 196 3.06 -9.40 -13.13
C ALA A 196 3.77 -10.31 -12.11
N LEU A 197 3.02 -10.97 -11.21
CA LEU A 197 3.60 -11.95 -10.30
C LEU A 197 4.23 -13.12 -11.06
N SER A 198 3.53 -13.70 -12.04
CA SER A 198 4.01 -14.85 -12.80
C SER A 198 5.36 -14.53 -13.43
N SER A 199 5.48 -13.35 -14.04
CA SER A 199 6.72 -12.82 -14.61
C SER A 199 7.81 -12.70 -13.55
N LYS A 200 7.48 -12.12 -12.39
CA LYS A 200 8.39 -11.98 -11.24
C LYS A 200 8.91 -13.33 -10.74
N ILE A 201 8.04 -14.32 -10.55
CA ILE A 201 8.41 -15.61 -9.98
C ILE A 201 8.92 -16.62 -11.01
N THR A 202 9.06 -16.24 -12.30
CA THR A 202 9.39 -17.19 -13.38
C THR A 202 10.75 -17.85 -13.18
N HIS A 203 11.75 -17.08 -12.73
CA HIS A 203 13.13 -17.56 -12.66
C HIS A 203 13.83 -17.11 -11.37
N PRO A 204 13.62 -17.81 -10.24
CA PRO A 204 14.38 -17.55 -9.02
C PRO A 204 15.87 -17.85 -9.26
N VAL A 205 16.70 -16.82 -9.09
CA VAL A 205 18.15 -16.87 -9.26
C VAL A 205 18.81 -17.25 -7.94
N LEU A 206 18.47 -16.56 -6.86
CA LEU A 206 18.95 -16.87 -5.51
C LEU A 206 17.79 -16.77 -4.53
N THR A 207 17.63 -17.76 -3.68
CA THR A 207 16.65 -17.76 -2.60
C THR A 207 17.34 -17.61 -1.25
N ASP A 208 16.57 -17.27 -0.21
CA ASP A 208 17.08 -17.23 1.18
C ASP A 208 18.32 -16.33 1.34
N LEU A 209 18.21 -15.14 0.78
CA LEU A 209 19.27 -14.14 0.82
C LEU A 209 19.49 -13.64 2.25
N GLU A 210 20.75 -13.44 2.62
CA GLU A 210 21.15 -12.76 3.85
C GLU A 210 22.44 -11.98 3.65
N VAL A 211 22.61 -10.91 4.43
CA VAL A 211 23.91 -10.27 4.57
C VAL A 211 24.74 -11.12 5.52
N ALA A 212 25.70 -11.87 4.97
CA ALA A 212 26.48 -12.86 5.70
C ALA A 212 27.64 -12.25 6.49
N ASP A 213 28.22 -11.16 5.99
CA ASP A 213 29.37 -10.49 6.60
C ASP A 213 29.50 -9.05 6.10
N ALA A 214 29.97 -8.14 6.96
CA ALA A 214 30.23 -6.75 6.62
C ALA A 214 31.40 -6.21 7.47
N PRO A 215 32.24 -5.30 6.93
CA PRO A 215 33.37 -4.76 7.68
C PRO A 215 32.94 -3.79 8.81
N VAL A 216 31.68 -3.34 8.77
CA VAL A 216 31.08 -2.41 9.73
C VAL A 216 29.79 -2.99 10.31
N ARG A 217 29.32 -2.43 11.44
CA ARG A 217 28.04 -2.83 12.02
C ARG A 217 26.90 -2.25 11.19
N LEU A 218 26.07 -3.12 10.62
CA LEU A 218 24.84 -2.71 9.92
C LEU A 218 23.64 -2.71 10.89
N SER A 219 22.74 -1.75 10.73
CA SER A 219 21.50 -1.64 11.51
C SER A 219 20.38 -1.04 10.66
N GLU A 220 19.13 -1.19 11.10
CA GLU A 220 17.94 -0.63 10.42
C GLU A 220 17.94 -0.94 8.91
N VAL A 221 18.20 -2.21 8.57
CA VAL A 221 18.30 -2.71 7.20
C VAL A 221 16.91 -3.07 6.68
N TYR A 222 16.57 -2.57 5.49
CA TYR A 222 15.29 -2.75 4.85
C TYR A 222 15.43 -3.25 3.40
N PRO A 223 14.72 -4.33 3.02
CA PRO A 223 13.79 -5.10 3.84
C PRO A 223 14.51 -5.90 4.95
N GLY A 224 13.85 -6.10 6.10
CA GLY A 224 14.46 -6.76 7.26
C GLY A 224 14.73 -8.25 7.04
N ALA A 225 13.90 -8.91 6.23
CA ALA A 225 14.20 -10.20 5.63
C ALA A 225 14.39 -9.97 4.12
N LEU A 226 15.54 -10.35 3.57
CA LEU A 226 15.80 -10.17 2.15
C LEU A 226 14.90 -11.12 1.33
N PRO A 227 14.17 -10.61 0.32
CA PRO A 227 13.38 -11.45 -0.57
C PRO A 227 14.30 -12.29 -1.45
N ASP A 228 13.70 -13.28 -2.13
CA ASP A 228 14.42 -14.02 -3.17
C ASP A 228 14.71 -13.09 -4.36
N LEU A 229 15.84 -13.31 -5.03
CA LEU A 229 16.27 -12.56 -6.22
C LEU A 229 15.86 -13.31 -7.48
N PHE A 230 15.06 -12.67 -8.34
CA PHE A 230 14.57 -13.23 -9.59
C PHE A 230 15.28 -12.62 -10.80
N ALA A 231 15.31 -13.36 -11.91
CA ALA A 231 15.99 -12.91 -13.12
C ALA A 231 15.33 -11.65 -13.70
N GLY A 232 16.15 -10.65 -14.06
CA GLY A 232 15.66 -9.37 -14.57
C GLY A 232 15.19 -8.39 -13.48
N GLU A 233 15.22 -8.77 -12.20
CA GLU A 233 14.90 -7.88 -11.10
C GLU A 233 16.15 -7.25 -10.47
N GLU A 234 15.97 -6.10 -9.84
CA GLU A 234 16.94 -5.45 -8.98
C GLU A 234 16.44 -5.46 -7.54
N LEU A 235 17.18 -6.09 -6.64
CA LEU A 235 16.92 -5.99 -5.21
C LEU A 235 17.72 -4.82 -4.64
N VAL A 236 17.04 -3.75 -4.29
CA VAL A 236 17.63 -2.62 -3.55
C VAL A 236 17.45 -2.85 -2.06
N VAL A 237 18.52 -2.64 -1.28
CA VAL A 237 18.55 -2.75 0.18
C VAL A 237 19.08 -1.44 0.74
N PHE A 238 18.37 -0.87 1.70
CA PHE A 238 18.83 0.31 2.42
C PHE A 238 19.17 -0.05 3.86
N GLY A 239 20.09 0.69 4.48
CA GLY A 239 20.30 0.54 5.91
C GLY A 239 21.24 1.58 6.48
N ARG A 240 21.46 1.49 7.79
CA ARG A 240 22.46 2.28 8.51
C ARG A 240 23.73 1.47 8.75
N TYR A 241 24.85 2.17 8.88
CA TYR A 241 26.11 1.56 9.28
C TYR A 241 26.86 2.39 10.32
N ALA A 242 27.63 1.70 11.16
CA ALA A 242 28.52 2.30 12.14
C ALA A 242 29.90 1.65 12.13
N GLY A 243 30.92 2.49 12.17
CA GLY A 243 32.31 2.12 11.85
C GLY A 243 32.75 2.78 10.54
N ASP A 244 34.04 2.74 10.29
CA ASP A 244 34.72 3.37 9.15
C ASP A 244 35.72 2.43 8.45
N ASP A 245 35.56 1.12 8.70
CA ASP A 245 36.40 0.07 8.14
C ASP A 245 35.98 -0.27 6.70
N ASP A 246 36.95 -0.24 5.79
CA ASP A 246 36.79 -0.74 4.44
C ASP A 246 36.97 -2.25 4.40
N GLY A 247 36.18 -2.96 3.59
CA GLY A 247 36.33 -4.41 3.49
C GLY A 247 35.25 -5.12 2.71
N ALA A 248 35.20 -6.44 2.88
CA ALA A 248 34.29 -7.30 2.14
C ALA A 248 32.88 -7.27 2.75
N LEU A 249 31.91 -6.80 1.97
CA LEU A 249 30.49 -7.02 2.22
C LEU A 249 30.08 -8.30 1.48
N ARG A 250 29.55 -9.29 2.22
CA ARG A 250 29.19 -10.61 1.67
C ARG A 250 27.71 -10.87 1.78
N ILE A 251 27.14 -11.35 0.68
CA ILE A 251 25.75 -11.80 0.57
C ILE A 251 25.78 -13.32 0.37
N ARG A 252 24.96 -14.04 1.14
CA ARG A 252 24.76 -15.48 1.01
C ARG A 252 23.35 -15.75 0.50
N GLY A 253 23.19 -16.78 -0.32
CA GLY A 253 21.89 -17.26 -0.80
C GLY A 253 21.96 -18.73 -1.20
N ARG A 254 20.82 -19.28 -1.60
CA ARG A 254 20.68 -20.66 -2.09
C ARG A 254 20.27 -20.70 -3.56
N ARG A 255 20.82 -21.66 -4.30
CA ARG A 255 20.49 -21.94 -5.70
C ARG A 255 20.52 -23.45 -5.92
N ALA A 256 19.40 -24.04 -6.37
CA ALA A 256 19.29 -25.48 -6.61
C ALA A 256 19.85 -26.33 -5.44
N GLY A 257 19.46 -26.00 -4.21
CA GLY A 257 19.90 -26.69 -2.99
C GLY A 257 21.32 -26.39 -2.50
N ARG A 258 22.11 -25.56 -3.20
CA ARG A 258 23.48 -25.20 -2.82
C ARG A 258 23.55 -23.79 -2.26
N THR A 259 24.35 -23.59 -1.22
CA THR A 259 24.66 -22.26 -0.68
C THR A 259 25.78 -21.61 -1.48
N GLU A 260 25.53 -20.40 -1.96
CA GLU A 260 26.50 -19.57 -2.68
C GLU A 260 26.76 -18.29 -1.87
N THR A 261 27.97 -17.73 -1.98
CA THR A 261 28.35 -16.49 -1.32
C THR A 261 29.01 -15.55 -2.32
N PHE A 262 28.51 -14.32 -2.38
CA PHE A 262 28.96 -13.25 -3.25
C PHE A 262 29.54 -12.14 -2.38
N GLY A 263 30.62 -11.51 -2.84
CA GLY A 263 31.29 -10.46 -2.07
C GLY A 263 31.65 -9.28 -2.94
N ILE A 264 31.50 -8.09 -2.39
CA ILE A 264 32.04 -6.85 -2.96
C ILE A 264 32.99 -6.21 -1.94
N THR A 265 34.01 -5.51 -2.41
CA THR A 265 34.77 -4.62 -1.54
C THR A 265 34.02 -3.30 -1.45
N ALA A 266 33.62 -2.92 -0.24
CA ALA A 266 32.87 -1.70 0.03
C ALA A 266 33.69 -0.78 0.95
N THR A 267 33.58 0.52 0.68
CA THR A 267 34.21 1.58 1.47
C THR A 267 33.15 2.23 2.35
N PHE A 268 33.45 2.38 3.64
CA PHE A 268 32.55 2.96 4.63
C PHE A 268 33.21 4.21 5.23
N PRO A 269 33.10 5.38 4.57
CA PRO A 269 33.81 6.57 5.02
C PRO A 269 33.25 7.10 6.34
N ASP A 270 34.11 7.73 7.14
CA ASP A 270 33.73 8.49 8.35
C ASP A 270 32.86 9.71 8.03
N ARG A 271 32.96 10.24 6.80
CA ARG A 271 32.11 11.30 6.25
C ARG A 271 31.92 11.16 4.74
N ALA A 272 30.66 11.26 4.28
CA ALA A 272 30.36 11.29 2.85
C ALA A 272 29.01 11.97 2.56
N GLU A 273 29.05 13.16 1.97
CA GLU A 273 27.85 13.99 1.77
C GLU A 273 27.24 13.86 0.37
N ALA A 274 27.99 13.35 -0.61
CA ALA A 274 27.57 13.32 -2.03
C ALA A 274 26.28 12.53 -2.34
N ASN A 275 25.86 11.62 -1.45
CA ASN A 275 24.71 10.75 -1.64
C ASN A 275 23.55 11.10 -0.68
N ASP A 276 23.22 12.38 -0.58
CA ASP A 276 22.20 12.97 0.32
C ASP A 276 20.76 12.54 0.03
N PHE A 277 20.49 11.90 -1.10
CA PHE A 277 19.21 11.27 -1.42
C PHE A 277 18.97 9.94 -0.67
N ILE A 278 20.03 9.21 -0.27
CA ILE A 278 19.92 7.88 0.38
C ILE A 278 19.13 7.95 1.70
N PRO A 279 19.38 8.92 2.61
CA PRO A 279 18.62 9.04 3.85
C PRO A 279 17.10 9.11 3.66
N SER A 280 16.61 9.86 2.66
CA SER A 280 15.17 9.99 2.40
C SER A 280 14.56 8.69 1.87
N LEU A 281 15.24 7.98 0.95
CA LEU A 281 14.80 6.67 0.47
C LEU A 281 14.77 5.63 1.61
N TRP A 282 15.83 5.60 2.43
CA TRP A 282 15.89 4.76 3.62
C TRP A 282 14.75 5.08 4.60
N ALA A 283 14.49 6.37 4.84
CA ALA A 283 13.44 6.80 5.76
C ALA A 283 12.05 6.41 5.26
N SER A 284 11.80 6.49 3.95
CA SER A 284 10.55 6.02 3.34
C SER A 284 10.34 4.52 3.57
N ARG A 285 11.38 3.70 3.36
CA ARG A 285 11.32 2.25 3.64
C ARG A 285 11.09 1.96 5.12
N LYS A 286 11.78 2.68 6.01
CA LYS A 286 11.57 2.58 7.46
C LYS A 286 10.13 2.91 7.83
N LEU A 287 9.57 3.99 7.30
CA LEU A 287 8.18 4.36 7.53
C LEU A 287 7.22 3.28 7.04
N GLY A 288 7.42 2.76 5.83
CA GLY A 288 6.60 1.66 5.30
C GLY A 288 6.63 0.41 6.19
N GLU A 289 7.80 0.06 6.73
CA GLU A 289 7.96 -1.07 7.63
C GLU A 289 7.33 -0.83 9.02
N LEU A 290 7.51 0.35 9.61
CA LEU A 290 6.87 0.72 10.87
C LEU A 290 5.34 0.75 10.74
N THR A 291 4.81 1.32 9.65
CA THR A 291 3.37 1.29 9.34
C THR A 291 2.87 -0.14 9.21
N ARG A 292 3.63 -1.03 8.55
CA ARG A 292 3.28 -2.45 8.48
C ARG A 292 3.24 -3.09 9.87
N GLN A 293 4.18 -2.79 10.76
CA GLN A 293 4.18 -3.30 12.13
C GLN A 293 2.98 -2.81 12.94
N VAL A 294 2.62 -1.53 12.83
CA VAL A 294 1.41 -0.98 13.45
C VAL A 294 0.16 -1.69 12.94
N ARG A 295 0.10 -1.99 11.63
CA ARG A 295 -1.04 -2.71 11.06
C ARG A 295 -1.12 -4.17 11.53
N LEU A 296 0.00 -4.84 11.74
CA LEU A 296 0.05 -6.26 12.12
C LEU A 296 0.01 -6.51 13.63
N ASN A 297 0.41 -5.55 14.46
CA ASN A 297 0.51 -5.71 15.91
C ASN A 297 -0.35 -4.70 16.69
N GLY A 298 -1.02 -3.79 15.97
CA GLY A 298 -1.70 -2.65 16.56
C GLY A 298 -0.75 -1.46 16.83
N PRO A 299 -1.32 -0.26 17.06
CA PRO A 299 -0.52 0.91 17.39
C PRO A 299 0.07 0.78 18.80
N ASP A 300 1.40 0.79 18.87
CA ASP A 300 2.16 0.90 20.11
C ASP A 300 2.78 2.32 20.22
N PRO A 301 2.84 2.95 21.40
CA PRO A 301 3.42 4.29 21.57
C PRO A 301 4.84 4.44 21.01
N GLU A 302 5.69 3.42 21.13
CA GLU A 302 7.06 3.44 20.59
C GLU A 302 7.05 3.41 19.06
N LEU A 303 6.20 2.59 18.45
CA LEU A 303 6.04 2.53 16.99
C LEU A 303 5.50 3.85 16.43
N VAL A 304 4.49 4.43 17.09
CA VAL A 304 3.89 5.70 16.68
C VAL A 304 4.91 6.83 16.77
N GLU A 305 5.70 6.89 17.86
CA GLU A 305 6.75 7.90 17.99
C GLU A 305 7.91 7.67 17.01
N ALA A 306 8.27 6.41 16.71
CA ALA A 306 9.25 6.10 15.68
C ALA A 306 8.79 6.56 14.28
N ILE A 307 7.50 6.38 13.95
CA ILE A 307 6.91 6.88 12.69
C ILE A 307 6.96 8.40 12.66
N ARG A 308 6.49 9.06 13.73
CA ARG A 308 6.47 10.53 13.81
C ARG A 308 7.85 11.13 13.71
N SER A 309 8.80 10.68 14.53
CA SER A 309 10.16 11.21 14.57
C SER A 309 10.88 10.99 13.24
N THR A 310 10.67 9.85 12.58
CA THR A 310 11.21 9.59 11.24
C THR A 310 10.58 10.53 10.21
N ALA A 311 9.24 10.62 10.16
CA ALA A 311 8.52 11.50 9.23
C ALA A 311 8.96 12.97 9.37
N LEU A 312 8.98 13.51 10.59
CA LEU A 312 9.38 14.89 10.87
C LEU A 312 10.85 15.15 10.50
N ARG A 313 11.74 14.19 10.80
CA ARG A 313 13.17 14.36 10.58
C ARG A 313 13.54 14.43 9.10
N TYR A 314 12.87 13.65 8.26
CA TYR A 314 13.15 13.58 6.82
C TYR A 314 12.14 14.34 5.96
N GLY A 315 11.22 15.07 6.59
CA GLY A 315 10.19 15.84 5.89
C GLY A 315 9.20 14.99 5.11
N LEU A 316 8.98 13.73 5.51
CA LEU A 316 8.10 12.79 4.82
C LEU A 316 6.71 12.82 5.46
N LEU A 317 5.66 12.61 4.65
CA LEU A 317 4.30 12.42 5.20
C LEU A 317 4.15 11.11 5.95
N SER A 318 3.17 11.02 6.85
CA SER A 318 2.73 9.77 7.47
C SER A 318 1.31 9.91 7.99
N GLU A 319 0.68 8.81 8.39
CA GLU A 319 -0.67 8.81 9.00
C GLU A 319 -0.74 9.59 10.31
N TYR A 320 0.42 9.90 10.91
CA TYR A 320 0.55 10.61 12.19
C TYR A 320 1.05 12.05 12.04
N THR A 321 1.23 12.52 10.80
CA THR A 321 1.78 13.83 10.50
C THR A 321 1.03 14.50 9.35
N SER A 322 0.92 15.83 9.37
CA SER A 322 0.28 16.57 8.27
C SER A 322 1.16 17.74 7.82
N TYR A 323 1.08 18.14 6.55
CA TYR A 323 1.71 19.38 6.10
C TYR A 323 0.88 20.59 6.55
N LEU A 324 1.52 21.54 7.21
CA LEU A 324 0.99 22.89 7.38
C LEU A 324 1.70 23.79 6.38
N VAL A 325 1.00 24.18 5.32
CA VAL A 325 1.45 25.27 4.45
C VAL A 325 1.16 26.57 5.20
N GLN A 326 2.19 27.16 5.79
CA GLN A 326 2.14 28.53 6.28
C GLN A 326 2.50 29.45 5.12
N GLU A 327 1.60 30.38 4.74
CA GLU A 327 2.02 31.47 3.86
C GLU A 327 3.03 32.34 4.62
N PRO A 328 4.17 32.69 4.02
CA PRO A 328 5.17 33.51 4.71
C PRO A 328 4.54 34.85 5.10
N GLU A 329 4.52 35.16 6.39
CA GLU A 329 4.27 36.53 6.84
C GLU A 329 5.31 37.44 6.17
N LEU A 330 4.81 38.55 5.61
CA LEU A 330 5.49 39.51 4.73
C LEU A 330 6.67 40.29 5.34
N PHE A 331 7.35 39.77 6.36
CA PHE A 331 8.48 40.44 7.00
C PHE A 331 9.72 39.55 7.11
N ALA A 332 10.40 39.35 5.98
CA ALA A 332 11.87 39.38 5.93
C ALA A 332 12.31 39.50 4.46
N ARG A 333 12.87 40.65 4.10
CA ARG A 333 13.77 40.73 2.95
C ARG A 333 15.07 40.00 3.32
N ASP A 334 15.62 39.30 2.33
CA ASP A 334 16.89 38.57 2.33
C ASP A 334 16.84 37.11 2.79
N ALA A 335 16.26 36.24 1.95
CA ALA A 335 16.85 34.99 1.45
C ALA A 335 15.89 34.35 0.44
N MET A 336 16.40 33.62 -0.55
CA MET A 336 15.60 32.84 -1.50
C MET A 336 14.67 31.88 -0.73
N ALA A 337 13.38 32.23 -0.66
CA ALA A 337 12.38 31.41 0.02
C ALA A 337 12.01 30.22 -0.87
N LEU A 338 12.67 29.08 -0.60
CA LEU A 338 12.04 27.78 -0.79
C LEU A 338 10.73 27.79 -0.02
N GLN A 339 9.66 27.32 -0.65
CA GLN A 339 8.35 27.12 -0.05
C GLN A 339 8.53 26.15 1.14
N GLU A 340 8.60 26.66 2.38
CA GLU A 340 8.79 25.83 3.58
C GLU A 340 7.49 25.05 3.86
N MET A 341 7.32 23.89 3.22
CA MET A 341 6.37 22.88 3.65
C MET A 341 6.86 22.30 4.98
N ARG A 342 6.24 22.68 6.09
CA ARG A 342 6.55 22.14 7.42
C ARG A 342 5.53 21.06 7.77
N VAL A 343 6.03 19.86 8.06
CA VAL A 343 5.24 18.79 8.66
C VAL A 343 4.94 19.18 10.12
N THR A 344 3.66 19.27 10.50
CA THR A 344 3.23 19.69 11.84
C THR A 344 2.32 18.67 12.52
N GLY A 345 2.46 18.58 13.85
CA GLY A 345 1.43 18.15 14.80
C GLY A 345 1.05 16.67 14.81
N ALA A 346 0.62 16.21 15.98
CA ALA A 346 0.11 14.86 16.23
C ALA A 346 -1.31 14.70 15.68
N VAL A 347 -1.51 13.79 14.73
CA VAL A 347 -2.86 13.29 14.39
C VAL A 347 -3.17 12.09 15.30
N PRO A 348 -4.39 11.97 15.86
CA PRO A 348 -4.77 10.78 16.62
C PRO A 348 -4.60 9.53 15.76
N ALA A 349 -4.12 8.43 16.35
CA ALA A 349 -3.95 7.17 15.64
C ALA A 349 -5.28 6.69 15.08
N PRO A 350 -5.44 6.53 13.76
CA PRO A 350 -6.60 5.82 13.23
C PRO A 350 -6.55 4.38 13.74
N VAL A 351 -7.69 3.84 14.15
CA VAL A 351 -7.80 2.39 14.39
C VAL A 351 -7.71 1.72 13.01
N PRO A 352 -6.72 0.85 12.75
CA PRO A 352 -6.62 0.22 11.45
C PRO A 352 -7.83 -0.70 11.25
N GLU A 353 -8.69 -0.38 10.30
CA GLU A 353 -9.70 -1.31 9.82
C GLU A 353 -9.00 -2.47 9.08
N ALA A 354 -9.41 -3.71 9.36
CA ALA A 354 -8.82 -4.86 8.70
C ALA A 354 -9.37 -5.09 7.28
N SER A 355 -10.52 -4.49 6.95
CA SER A 355 -11.24 -4.67 5.68
C SER A 355 -11.86 -3.36 5.21
N GLY A 356 -12.32 -3.30 3.96
CA GLY A 356 -12.91 -2.12 3.36
C GLY A 356 -11.92 -1.30 2.52
N GLU A 357 -12.44 -0.29 1.82
CA GLU A 357 -11.66 0.54 0.88
C GLU A 357 -10.50 1.25 1.57
N ALA A 358 -10.73 1.81 2.77
CA ALA A 358 -9.69 2.49 3.53
C ALA A 358 -8.55 1.53 3.91
N ALA A 359 -8.87 0.30 4.31
CA ALA A 359 -7.90 -0.74 4.67
C ALA A 359 -7.06 -1.16 3.46
N VAL A 360 -7.70 -1.41 2.32
CA VAL A 360 -7.02 -1.78 1.06
C VAL A 360 -6.09 -0.66 0.59
N LYS A 361 -6.58 0.59 0.55
CA LYS A 361 -5.77 1.75 0.17
C LYS A 361 -4.63 2.04 1.14
N ALA A 362 -4.83 1.84 2.44
CA ALA A 362 -3.75 1.91 3.43
C ALA A 362 -2.69 0.83 3.18
N SER A 363 -3.09 -0.39 2.83
CA SER A 363 -2.15 -1.47 2.51
C SER A 363 -1.32 -1.20 1.25
N LYS A 364 -1.96 -0.77 0.16
CA LYS A 364 -1.26 -0.39 -1.08
C LYS A 364 -0.22 0.71 -0.81
N ARG A 365 -0.58 1.76 -0.06
CA ARG A 365 0.35 2.85 0.32
C ARG A 365 1.52 2.37 1.18
N ALA A 366 1.25 1.56 2.21
CA ALA A 366 2.29 1.01 3.07
C ALA A 366 3.25 0.10 2.30
N ARG A 367 2.75 -0.66 1.32
CA ARG A 367 3.57 -1.46 0.41
C ARG A 367 4.44 -0.58 -0.50
N ALA A 368 3.86 0.41 -1.17
CA ALA A 368 4.59 1.31 -2.06
C ALA A 368 5.83 1.90 -1.37
N ARG A 369 5.68 2.35 -0.11
CA ARG A 369 6.81 2.83 0.71
C ARG A 369 7.89 1.80 1.01
N ARG A 370 7.51 0.55 1.26
CA ARG A 370 8.48 -0.54 1.49
C ARG A 370 9.25 -0.91 0.22
N GLU A 371 8.70 -0.61 -0.95
CA GLU A 371 9.26 -0.97 -2.25
C GLU A 371 10.07 0.17 -2.90
N VAL A 372 9.96 1.42 -2.40
CA VAL A 372 10.75 2.58 -2.87
C VAL A 372 12.21 2.22 -3.10
N ALA A 373 12.66 2.35 -4.34
CA ALA A 373 14.03 2.10 -4.78
C ALA A 373 14.66 3.34 -5.42
N SER A 374 13.84 4.27 -5.91
CA SER A 374 14.26 5.49 -6.61
C SER A 374 13.59 6.76 -6.07
N ALA A 375 14.08 7.92 -6.49
CA ALA A 375 13.45 9.21 -6.18
C ALA A 375 12.05 9.35 -6.81
N ALA A 376 11.82 8.75 -7.99
CA ALA A 376 10.51 8.77 -8.63
C ALA A 376 9.48 7.94 -7.83
N ASP A 377 9.90 6.77 -7.33
CA ASP A 377 9.03 5.93 -6.49
C ASP A 377 8.67 6.66 -5.18
N LEU A 378 9.63 7.42 -4.64
CA LEU A 378 9.40 8.23 -3.45
C LEU A 378 8.36 9.32 -3.71
N GLU A 379 8.51 10.07 -4.80
CA GLU A 379 7.55 11.11 -5.21
C GLU A 379 6.13 10.54 -5.38
N GLU A 380 6.00 9.38 -6.05
CA GLU A 380 4.73 8.69 -6.21
C GLU A 380 4.12 8.26 -4.86
N ALA A 381 4.94 7.69 -3.97
CA ALA A 381 4.49 7.27 -2.65
C ALA A 381 4.06 8.44 -1.75
N GLU A 382 4.66 9.62 -1.91
CA GLU A 382 4.27 10.83 -1.20
C GLU A 382 2.99 11.46 -1.77
N ALA A 383 2.88 11.55 -3.09
CA ALA A 383 1.67 12.05 -3.75
C ALA A 383 0.42 11.25 -3.36
N ALA A 384 0.54 9.93 -3.23
CA ALA A 384 -0.54 9.06 -2.76
C ALA A 384 -1.01 9.37 -1.33
N LEU A 385 -0.12 9.87 -0.46
CA LEU A 385 -0.46 10.27 0.90
C LEU A 385 -1.00 11.70 0.96
N GLU A 386 -0.49 12.61 0.15
CA GLU A 386 -1.03 13.97 0.01
C GLU A 386 -2.50 13.96 -0.41
N ALA A 387 -2.84 13.10 -1.37
CA ALA A 387 -4.23 12.92 -1.81
C ALA A 387 -5.15 12.59 -0.62
N VAL A 388 -4.71 11.73 0.30
CA VAL A 388 -5.50 11.34 1.49
C VAL A 388 -5.51 12.42 2.57
N ALA A 389 -4.37 13.07 2.82
CA ALA A 389 -4.27 14.18 3.77
C ALA A 389 -5.15 15.37 3.35
N SER A 390 -5.36 15.57 2.04
CA SER A 390 -6.28 16.56 1.49
C SER A 390 -7.78 16.20 1.65
N THR A 391 -8.08 14.95 2.01
CA THR A 391 -9.44 14.39 2.18
C THR A 391 -9.78 13.97 3.62
N GLY A 392 -9.06 14.48 4.64
CA GLY A 392 -9.36 14.16 6.05
C GLY A 392 -10.84 14.38 6.40
N ALA A 393 -11.38 13.68 7.41
CA ALA A 393 -12.81 13.71 7.77
C ALA A 393 -13.42 15.12 7.96
N ASP A 394 -12.58 16.11 8.27
CA ASP A 394 -12.93 17.52 8.39
C ASP A 394 -12.61 18.32 7.12
N THR A 395 -12.44 17.69 5.97
CA THR A 395 -12.13 18.32 4.68
C THR A 395 -12.87 17.61 3.53
N ARG A 396 -13.68 18.35 2.76
CA ARG A 396 -14.40 17.83 1.59
C ARG A 396 -14.13 18.70 0.37
N VAL A 397 -14.01 18.09 -0.80
CA VAL A 397 -13.94 18.82 -2.07
C VAL A 397 -15.28 18.68 -2.78
N VAL A 398 -16.01 19.79 -2.92
CA VAL A 398 -17.31 19.82 -3.58
C VAL A 398 -17.26 20.84 -4.71
N ALA A 399 -17.58 20.41 -5.92
CA ALA A 399 -17.56 21.24 -7.13
C ALA A 399 -16.24 22.02 -7.34
N GLY A 400 -15.10 21.37 -7.09
CA GLY A 400 -13.75 21.95 -7.26
C GLY A 400 -13.34 22.94 -6.17
N ARG A 401 -14.09 23.02 -5.06
CA ARG A 401 -13.84 23.91 -3.92
C ARG A 401 -13.60 23.07 -2.68
N THR A 402 -12.59 23.43 -1.89
CA THR A 402 -12.22 22.72 -0.66
C THR A 402 -12.95 23.34 0.53
N PHE A 403 -13.65 22.52 1.31
CA PHE A 403 -14.36 22.89 2.54
C PHE A 403 -13.74 22.18 3.72
N ARG A 404 -13.69 22.84 4.88
CA ARG A 404 -13.24 22.25 6.14
C ARG A 404 -14.29 22.36 7.23
N LEU A 405 -14.52 21.31 7.99
CA LEU A 405 -15.45 21.33 9.12
C LEU A 405 -14.83 22.11 10.29
N ARG A 406 -15.49 23.18 10.74
CA ARG A 406 -15.08 24.02 11.87
C ARG A 406 -16.28 24.32 12.75
N ASP A 407 -16.19 23.97 14.03
CA ASP A 407 -17.25 24.20 15.01
C ASP A 407 -18.65 23.69 14.56
N GLY A 408 -18.67 22.57 13.83
CA GLY A 408 -19.90 21.97 13.28
C GLY A 408 -20.43 22.59 11.99
N VAL A 409 -19.69 23.53 11.37
CA VAL A 409 -20.05 24.20 10.11
C VAL A 409 -18.98 23.95 9.05
N TRP A 410 -19.37 23.57 7.84
CA TRP A 410 -18.44 23.43 6.73
C TRP A 410 -18.02 24.80 6.21
N THR A 411 -16.75 25.16 6.30
CA THR A 411 -16.23 26.46 5.84
C THR A 411 -15.32 26.27 4.64
N GLU A 412 -15.58 26.98 3.54
CA GLU A 412 -14.67 26.96 2.40
C GLU A 412 -13.26 27.46 2.77
N ALA A 413 -12.24 26.73 2.32
CA ALA A 413 -10.85 27.05 2.55
C ALA A 413 -10.49 28.39 1.90
N ARG A 414 -9.89 29.27 2.70
CA ARG A 414 -9.44 30.60 2.27
C ARG A 414 -8.06 30.46 1.58
N PRO A 415 -7.80 31.15 0.45
CA PRO A 415 -6.41 31.40 0.02
C PRO A 415 -5.74 32.28 1.08
N ALA A 416 -4.50 32.02 1.47
CA ALA A 416 -4.01 32.53 2.76
C ALA A 416 -3.73 34.06 2.79
N ASN A 417 -3.84 34.75 1.63
CA ASN A 417 -3.89 36.21 1.50
C ASN A 417 -5.29 36.81 1.23
N GLY A 418 -6.36 36.03 1.27
CA GLY A 418 -7.72 36.58 1.09
C GLY A 418 -8.06 37.57 2.22
N GLU A 419 -8.92 38.57 2.01
CA GLU A 419 -9.46 39.41 3.10
C GLU A 419 -10.57 38.67 3.86
N GLU A 420 -10.85 39.06 5.11
CA GLU A 420 -12.02 38.55 5.81
C GLU A 420 -13.26 39.24 5.23
N LEU A 421 -14.13 38.44 4.61
CA LEU A 421 -15.32 38.97 3.99
C LEU A 421 -16.45 39.00 5.01
N PRO A 422 -17.30 40.03 4.98
CA PRO A 422 -18.48 40.06 5.83
C PRO A 422 -19.34 38.83 5.55
N VAL A 423 -19.75 38.16 6.63
CA VAL A 423 -20.59 36.96 6.57
C VAL A 423 -22.05 37.36 6.64
N VAL A 424 -22.87 36.82 5.74
CA VAL A 424 -24.32 37.02 5.73
C VAL A 424 -24.99 35.67 5.91
N ALA A 425 -25.76 35.54 6.98
CA ALA A 425 -26.49 34.32 7.29
C ALA A 425 -27.77 34.22 6.44
N ILE A 426 -28.01 33.04 5.87
CA ILE A 426 -29.14 32.70 5.01
C ILE A 426 -29.88 31.50 5.62
N GLU A 427 -31.18 31.67 5.82
CA GLU A 427 -32.05 30.63 6.38
C GLU A 427 -32.25 29.52 5.35
N LEU A 428 -31.93 28.28 5.72
CA LEU A 428 -32.12 27.11 4.86
C LEU A 428 -33.60 26.96 4.49
N TYR A 429 -33.85 26.60 3.23
CA TYR A 429 -35.20 26.39 2.68
C TYR A 429 -36.13 27.63 2.75
N GLY A 430 -35.58 28.83 3.05
CA GLY A 430 -36.32 30.09 3.03
C GLY A 430 -36.47 30.71 1.63
N ALA A 431 -37.25 31.79 1.52
CA ALA A 431 -37.45 32.49 0.24
C ALA A 431 -36.13 33.04 -0.35
N ALA A 432 -35.24 33.55 0.50
CA ALA A 432 -33.92 34.05 0.11
C ALA A 432 -32.98 32.92 -0.35
N TYR A 433 -33.02 31.76 0.30
CA TYR A 433 -32.26 30.56 -0.10
C TYR A 433 -32.59 30.13 -1.53
N PHE A 434 -33.87 29.96 -1.86
CA PHE A 434 -34.28 29.58 -3.20
C PHE A 434 -34.03 30.67 -4.24
N ALA A 435 -34.12 31.95 -3.86
CA ALA A 435 -33.78 33.05 -4.75
C ALA A 435 -32.28 33.05 -5.08
N LEU A 436 -31.40 32.84 -4.09
CA LEU A 436 -29.96 32.70 -4.28
C LEU A 436 -29.62 31.48 -5.14
N LEU A 437 -30.24 30.32 -4.94
CA LEU A 437 -30.00 29.12 -5.77
C LEU A 437 -30.46 29.25 -7.23
N ARG A 438 -31.37 30.18 -7.53
CA ARG A 438 -31.74 30.53 -8.91
C ARG A 438 -30.72 31.47 -9.54
N ALA A 439 -30.23 32.45 -8.79
CA ALA A 439 -29.28 33.45 -9.28
C ALA A 439 -27.83 32.94 -9.35
N LEU A 440 -27.45 32.06 -8.41
CA LEU A 440 -26.14 31.44 -8.21
C LEU A 440 -26.25 29.89 -8.29
N PRO A 441 -26.53 29.31 -9.48
CA PRO A 441 -26.64 27.86 -9.65
C PRO A 441 -25.40 27.08 -9.21
N GLU A 442 -24.22 27.71 -9.19
CA GLU A 442 -22.97 27.15 -8.67
C GLU A 442 -23.01 26.75 -7.18
N LEU A 443 -23.98 27.26 -6.41
CA LEU A 443 -24.15 26.89 -5.00
C LEU A 443 -24.91 25.58 -4.80
N ARG A 444 -25.58 25.04 -5.84
CA ARG A 444 -26.46 23.86 -5.69
C ARG A 444 -25.72 22.60 -5.29
N SER A 445 -24.58 22.34 -5.94
CA SER A 445 -23.74 21.18 -5.65
C SER A 445 -23.18 21.21 -4.23
N VAL A 446 -22.81 22.40 -3.74
CA VAL A 446 -22.31 22.60 -2.38
C VAL A 446 -23.42 22.35 -1.36
N LEU A 447 -24.61 22.94 -1.57
CA LEU A 447 -25.73 22.84 -0.64
C LEU A 447 -26.45 21.48 -0.67
N SER A 448 -26.27 20.67 -1.73
CA SER A 448 -26.80 19.29 -1.74
C SER A 448 -26.00 18.32 -0.88
N GLU A 449 -24.77 18.67 -0.52
CA GLU A 449 -23.81 17.78 0.14
C GLU A 449 -23.38 18.28 1.53
N LEU A 450 -23.40 19.59 1.77
CA LEU A 450 -22.88 20.23 2.98
C LEU A 450 -23.96 21.13 3.64
N GLU A 451 -24.41 20.76 4.83
CA GLU A 451 -25.27 21.60 5.69
C GLU A 451 -24.89 21.38 7.17
N PRO A 452 -24.68 22.44 7.99
CA PRO A 452 -24.58 23.86 7.63
C PRO A 452 -23.24 24.20 6.95
N VAL A 453 -23.22 25.21 6.08
CA VAL A 453 -22.04 25.55 5.24
C VAL A 453 -21.84 27.05 5.02
N GLU A 454 -20.59 27.48 4.96
CA GLU A 454 -20.13 28.82 4.55
C GLU A 454 -19.43 28.77 3.19
N VAL A 455 -19.96 29.55 2.25
CA VAL A 455 -19.45 29.62 0.89
C VAL A 455 -18.98 31.04 0.59
N ARG A 456 -17.73 31.16 0.17
CA ARG A 456 -17.06 32.44 -0.08
C ARG A 456 -17.39 32.97 -1.48
N GLY A 457 -17.69 34.26 -1.58
CA GLY A 457 -17.79 35.00 -2.84
C GLY A 457 -16.61 35.97 -3.01
N GLN A 458 -16.74 36.93 -3.92
CA GLN A 458 -15.73 37.97 -4.15
C GLN A 458 -15.66 39.00 -3.01
N ARG A 459 -16.81 39.45 -2.47
CA ARG A 459 -16.91 40.51 -1.44
C ARG A 459 -17.81 40.18 -0.25
N VAL A 460 -18.31 38.96 -0.17
CA VAL A 460 -19.21 38.48 0.88
C VAL A 460 -19.06 36.96 1.03
N THR A 461 -19.20 36.46 2.26
CA THR A 461 -19.36 35.03 2.54
C THR A 461 -20.82 34.76 2.88
N LEU A 462 -21.42 33.73 2.29
CA LEU A 462 -22.79 33.32 2.59
C LEU A 462 -22.75 32.13 3.54
N ARG A 463 -23.38 32.25 4.70
CA ARG A 463 -23.53 31.16 5.68
C ARG A 463 -24.94 30.60 5.59
N PHE A 464 -25.09 29.32 5.28
CA PHE A 464 -26.36 28.61 5.20
C PHE A 464 -26.52 27.71 6.42
N GLY A 465 -27.53 27.99 7.26
CA GLY A 465 -27.77 27.24 8.50
C GLY A 465 -28.85 27.88 9.37
N ASP A 466 -29.01 27.35 10.59
CA ASP A 466 -30.01 27.82 11.56
C ASP A 466 -29.65 29.18 12.17
N GLY A 467 -30.67 30.02 12.41
CA GLY A 467 -30.51 31.34 13.08
C GLY A 467 -30.28 32.55 12.17
N ALA A 468 -30.64 32.45 10.89
CA ALA A 468 -30.35 33.49 9.88
C ALA A 468 -31.42 34.59 9.75
N GLU A 469 -31.03 35.74 9.17
CA GLU A 469 -31.90 36.89 8.93
C GLU A 469 -32.78 36.72 7.67
N ARG A 470 -34.03 37.20 7.73
CA ARG A 470 -34.91 37.26 6.56
C ARG A 470 -34.49 38.40 5.64
N LEU A 471 -34.07 38.06 4.43
CA LEU A 471 -33.65 39.04 3.42
C LEU A 471 -34.80 39.39 2.46
N THR A 472 -34.92 40.68 2.14
CA THR A 472 -35.81 41.19 1.08
C THR A 472 -35.24 40.87 -0.32
N PRO A 473 -36.06 40.83 -1.38
CA PRO A 473 -35.59 40.59 -2.75
C PRO A 473 -34.45 41.53 -3.19
N ALA A 474 -34.57 42.82 -2.88
CA ALA A 474 -33.53 43.82 -3.20
C ALA A 474 -32.22 43.62 -2.40
N GLN A 475 -32.25 42.93 -1.25
CA GLN A 475 -31.03 42.54 -0.53
C GLN A 475 -30.40 41.30 -1.17
N VAL A 476 -31.20 40.35 -1.67
CA VAL A 476 -30.70 39.17 -2.39
C VAL A 476 -29.96 39.59 -3.66
N ASP A 477 -30.52 40.50 -4.46
CA ASP A 477 -29.88 40.96 -5.70
C ASP A 477 -28.51 41.61 -5.44
N ARG A 478 -28.42 42.46 -4.41
CA ARG A 478 -27.15 43.07 -3.98
C ARG A 478 -26.15 42.06 -3.45
N LEU A 479 -26.61 40.97 -2.82
CA LEU A 479 -25.73 39.90 -2.36
C LEU A 479 -25.18 39.09 -3.53
N VAL A 480 -26.00 38.80 -4.54
CA VAL A 480 -25.58 38.14 -5.78
C VAL A 480 -24.48 38.95 -6.46
N GLU A 481 -24.67 40.27 -6.57
CA GLU A 481 -23.66 41.15 -7.16
C GLU A 481 -22.34 41.10 -6.38
N ARG A 482 -22.40 41.25 -5.05
CA ARG A 482 -21.21 41.18 -4.18
C ARG A 482 -20.55 39.80 -4.17
N PHE A 483 -21.31 38.75 -4.44
CA PHE A 483 -20.78 37.39 -4.48
C PHE A 483 -19.98 37.13 -5.76
N ARG A 484 -20.43 37.64 -6.92
CA ARG A 484 -19.77 37.40 -8.22
C ARG A 484 -18.83 38.50 -8.70
N HIS A 485 -19.06 39.75 -8.31
CA HIS A 485 -18.37 40.91 -8.88
C HIS A 485 -17.39 41.55 -7.88
N ARG A 486 -16.29 42.07 -8.42
CA ARG A 486 -15.18 42.68 -7.67
C ARG A 486 -15.44 44.15 -7.37
#